data_AF-A0A6M1SGI8-F1
#
_entry.id   AF-A0A6M1SGI8-F1
#
_cell.length_a   1.000
_cell.length_b   1.000
_cell.length_c   1.000
_cell.angle_alpha   90.00
_cell.angle_beta   90.00
_cell.angle_gamma   90.00
#
_symmetry.space_group_name_H-M   'P 1'
#
loop_
_entity.id
_entity.type
_entity.pdbx_description
1 polymer ?
#
loop_
_entity_poly.entity_id
_entity_poly.type
_entity_poly.pdbx_seq_one_letter_code
_entity_poly.pdbx_strand_id
1 'polypeptide(L)' 'MIASASGHYLRAGGQAMVEIGYNQGRSVASLFEDAGFSDVAVHQDLAGLDRVVVAHHL' A
#
# COMPACT_ATOMS: atom_id res chain seq x y z
N MET A 1 -2.54 -4.02 -12.94
CA MET A 1 -2.81 -3.99 -11.48
C MET A 1 -2.04 -2.82 -10.89
N ILE A 2 -2.58 -2.08 -9.91
CA ILE A 2 -1.94 -0.86 -9.37
C ILE A 2 -0.59 -1.19 -8.72
N ALA A 3 -0.55 -2.09 -7.73
CA ALA A 3 0.67 -2.43 -6.98
C ALA A 3 1.85 -2.86 -7.88
N SER A 4 1.61 -3.76 -8.83
CA SER A 4 2.65 -4.27 -9.73
C SER A 4 3.21 -3.21 -10.70
N ALA A 5 2.46 -2.13 -10.97
CA ALA A 5 2.87 -1.09 -11.90
C ALA A 5 3.51 0.12 -11.18
N SER A 6 3.14 0.36 -9.92
CA SER A 6 3.55 1.55 -9.15
C SER A 6 5.07 1.76 -9.09
N GLY A 7 5.87 0.69 -8.99
CA GLY A 7 7.32 0.80 -8.92
C GLY A 7 7.97 1.49 -10.14
N HIS A 8 7.38 1.35 -11.33
CA HIS A 8 7.91 2.00 -12.54
C HIS A 8 7.73 3.52 -12.57
N TYR A 9 6.86 4.06 -11.71
CA TYR A 9 6.54 5.49 -11.67
C TYR A 9 7.13 6.20 -10.45
N LEU A 10 7.69 5.45 -9.49
CA LEU A 10 8.27 5.98 -8.28
C LEU A 10 9.79 6.07 -8.42
N ARG A 11 10.38 7.09 -7.78
CA ARG A 11 11.83 7.11 -7.54
C ARG A 11 12.15 6.14 -6.41
N ALA A 12 13.39 5.65 -6.35
CA ALA A 12 13.89 4.91 -5.19
C ALA A 12 13.62 5.71 -3.88
N GLY A 13 13.09 5.03 -2.87
CA GLY A 13 12.60 5.63 -1.62
C GLY A 13 11.24 6.32 -1.71
N GLY A 14 10.58 6.31 -2.87
CA GLY A 14 9.24 6.86 -3.06
C GLY A 14 8.16 5.96 -2.44
N GLN A 15 6.96 6.49 -2.22
CA GLN A 15 5.86 5.76 -1.59
C GLN A 15 4.65 5.65 -2.50
N ALA A 16 3.98 4.50 -2.46
CA ALA A 16 2.60 4.36 -2.91
C ALA A 16 1.66 4.43 -1.70
N MET A 17 0.61 5.23 -1.80
CA MET A 17 -0.44 5.33 -0.79
C MET A 17 -1.80 5.16 -1.49
N VAL A 18 -2.57 4.16 -1.10
CA VAL A 18 -3.86 3.87 -1.73
C VAL A 18 -4.99 3.83 -0.70
N GLU A 19 -6.08 4.53 -1.00
CA GLU A 19 -7.32 4.37 -0.25
C GLU A 19 -7.94 3.01 -0.53
N ILE A 20 -8.50 2.40 0.51
CA ILE A 20 -9.11 1.07 0.47
C ILE A 20 -10.46 1.05 1.18
N GLY A 21 -11.28 0.05 0.84
CA GLY A 21 -12.41 -0.34 1.67
C GLY A 21 -11.95 -0.92 3.02
N TYR A 22 -12.75 -0.72 4.07
CA TYR A 22 -12.36 -1.03 5.46
C TYR A 22 -12.01 -2.51 5.73
N ASN A 23 -12.39 -3.43 4.85
CA ASN A 23 -12.11 -4.86 4.97
C ASN A 23 -11.01 -5.34 4.01
N GLN A 24 -10.33 -4.42 3.32
CA GLN A 24 -9.35 -4.73 2.27
C GLN A 24 -7.90 -4.55 2.73
N GLY A 25 -7.65 -4.13 3.97
CA GLY A 25 -6.32 -3.82 4.50
C GLY A 25 -5.29 -4.91 4.23
N ARG A 26 -5.57 -6.14 4.71
CA ARG A 26 -4.63 -7.26 4.54
C ARG A 26 -4.45 -7.68 3.09
N SER A 27 -5.54 -7.77 2.31
CA SER A 27 -5.45 -8.24 0.93
C SER A 27 -4.69 -7.26 0.04
N VAL A 28 -4.90 -5.95 0.22
CA VAL A 28 -4.17 -4.93 -0.53
C VAL A 28 -2.72 -4.83 -0.06
N ALA A 29 -2.45 -4.92 1.24
CA ALA A 29 -1.07 -4.96 1.75
C ALA A 29 -0.27 -6.11 1.11
N SER A 30 -0.85 -7.30 1.03
CA SER A 30 -0.21 -8.45 0.37
C SER A 30 0.06 -8.23 -1.12
N LEU A 31 -0.80 -7.50 -1.85
CA LEU A 31 -0.51 -7.14 -3.25
C LEU A 31 0.74 -6.25 -3.39
N PHE A 32 1.02 -5.37 -2.41
CA PHE A 32 2.23 -4.53 -2.41
C PHE A 32 3.46 -5.32 -1.94
N GLU A 33 3.32 -6.19 -0.93
CA GLU A 33 4.36 -7.13 -0.51
C GLU A 33 4.81 -8.01 -1.69
N ASP A 34 3.86 -8.63 -2.39
CA ASP A 34 4.10 -9.49 -3.56
C ASP A 34 4.68 -8.72 -4.76
N ALA A 35 4.39 -7.41 -4.87
CA ALA A 35 4.95 -6.53 -5.87
C ALA A 35 6.38 -6.03 -5.53
N GLY A 36 6.94 -6.45 -4.38
CA GLY A 36 8.31 -6.15 -3.98
C GLY A 36 8.49 -4.81 -3.26
N PHE A 37 7.41 -4.21 -2.74
CA PHE A 37 7.50 -3.03 -1.89
C PHE A 37 7.88 -3.41 -0.45
N SER A 38 8.58 -2.50 0.25
CA SER A 38 8.94 -2.64 1.66
C SER A 38 8.07 -1.77 2.57
N ASP A 39 8.20 -1.96 3.88
CA ASP A 39 7.54 -1.16 4.93
C ASP A 39 6.02 -1.00 4.72
N VAL A 40 5.37 -2.07 4.28
CA VAL A 40 3.94 -2.05 3.98
C VAL A 40 3.15 -1.92 5.27
N ALA A 41 2.35 -0.86 5.38
CA ALA A 41 1.55 -0.56 6.57
C ALA A 41 0.09 -0.26 6.20
N VAL A 42 -0.83 -0.67 7.09
CA VAL A 42 -2.25 -0.32 7.01
C VAL A 42 -2.54 0.74 8.07
N HIS A 43 -3.06 1.88 7.65
CA HIS A 43 -3.47 2.98 8.52
C HIS A 43 -4.98 3.05 8.63
N GLN A 44 -5.44 3.25 9.87
CA GLN A 44 -6.84 3.43 10.18
C GLN A 44 -7.23 4.91 10.18
N ASP A 45 -8.48 5.18 9.87
CA ASP A 45 -9.09 6.49 10.10
C ASP A 45 -9.43 6.70 11.59
N LEU A 46 -9.99 7.86 11.93
CA LEU A 46 -10.35 8.20 13.32
C LEU A 46 -11.48 7.31 13.89
N ALA A 47 -12.20 6.58 13.05
CA ALA A 47 -13.22 5.61 13.48
C ALA A 47 -12.63 4.20 13.69
N GLY A 48 -11.31 4.03 13.51
CA GLY A 48 -10.62 2.75 13.67
C GLY A 48 -10.83 1.80 12.50
N LEU A 49 -11.27 2.30 11.34
CA LEU A 49 -11.44 1.49 10.14
C LEU A 49 -10.19 1.61 9.26
N ASP A 50 -9.69 0.49 8.74
CA ASP A 50 -8.61 0.48 7.76
C ASP A 50 -8.99 1.38 6.58
N ARG A 51 -8.10 2.28 6.18
CA ARG A 51 -8.40 3.27 5.14
C ARG A 51 -7.31 3.42 4.11
N VAL A 52 -6.05 3.30 4.51
CA VAL A 52 -4.92 3.54 3.62
C VAL A 52 -3.88 2.43 3.76
N VAL A 53 -3.44 1.88 2.64
CA VAL A 53 -2.19 1.10 2.58
C VAL A 53 -1.08 2.01 2.11
N VAL A 54 0.04 2.02 2.83
CA VAL A 54 1.28 2.72 2.47
C VAL A 54 2.36 1.68 2.20
N ALA A 55 3.15 1.87 1.16
CA ALA A 55 4.22 0.95 0.77
C ALA A 55 5.42 1.71 0.16
N HIS A 56 6.64 1.33 0.50
CA HIS A 56 7.88 1.95 0.03
C HIS A 56 8.47 1.24 -1.19
N HIS A 57 8.83 2.01 -2.21
CA HIS A 57 9.62 1.56 -3.33
C HIS A 57 11.10 1.62 -2.96
N LEU A 58 11.80 0.50 -3.06
CA LEU A 58 13.25 0.40 -2.85
C LEU A 58 14.04 0.91 -4.05
#